data_AF-A0A1Z3CH17-F1
#
_entry.id   AF-A0A1Z3CH17-F1
#
_cell.length_a   1.000
_cell.length_b   1.000
_cell.length_c   1.000
_cell.angle_alpha   90.00
_cell.angle_beta   90.00
_cell.angle_gamma   90.00
#
_symmetry.space_group_name_H-M   'P 1'
#
loop_
_entity.id
_entity.type
_entity.pdbx_description
1 polymer ?
#
loop_
_entity_poly.entity_id
_entity_poly.type
_entity_poly.pdbx_seq_one_letter_code
_entity_poly.pdbx_strand_id
1 'polypeptide(L)'
;MIKNEGYNIFLKEYAKISNFSIEKAEELTKNFIEAIRNTLSNYEIQNILLKRLGSFIVHEQKERNGTLFGKKEVVTFPAKKAIKFKFSRNAKEKIEENIKERKRKNGGVL
;
A
#
# COMPACT_ATOMS: atom_id res chain seq x y z
N MET A 1 -10.77 19.16 2.91
CA MET A 1 -10.80 17.75 3.35
C MET A 1 -10.73 16.87 2.11
N ILE A 2 -9.66 16.10 1.92
CA ILE A 2 -9.62 15.11 0.83
C ILE A 2 -10.66 14.04 1.17
N LYS A 3 -11.70 13.90 0.36
CA LYS A 3 -12.68 12.81 0.52
C LYS A 3 -11.97 11.50 0.20
N ASN A 4 -11.75 10.66 1.22
CA ASN A 4 -11.11 9.36 1.04
C ASN A 4 -12.15 8.31 0.63
N GLU A 5 -12.76 8.50 -0.53
CA GLU A 5 -13.84 7.64 -1.04
C GLU A 5 -13.37 6.17 -1.15
N GLY A 6 -12.12 5.96 -1.57
CA GLY A 6 -11.53 4.62 -1.63
C GLY A 6 -11.47 3.92 -0.27
N TYR A 7 -11.09 4.64 0.79
CA TYR A 7 -11.05 4.08 2.15
C TYR A 7 -12.45 3.75 2.67
N ASN A 8 -13.43 4.62 2.42
CA ASN A 8 -14.81 4.35 2.81
C ASN A 8 -15.40 3.12 2.10
N ILE A 9 -15.09 2.93 0.81
CA ILE A 9 -15.47 1.72 0.06
C ILE A 9 -14.77 0.50 0.64
N PHE A 10 -13.46 0.60 0.92
CA PHE A 10 -12.70 -0.47 1.56
C PHE A 10 -13.31 -0.90 2.91
N LEU A 11 -13.65 0.04 3.79
CA LEU A 11 -14.23 -0.27 5.09
C LEU A 11 -15.57 -1.00 4.97
N LYS A 12 -16.42 -0.58 4.03
CA LYS A 12 -17.71 -1.26 3.77
C LYS A 12 -17.50 -2.70 3.30
N GLU A 13 -16.57 -2.92 2.37
CA GLU A 13 -16.24 -4.28 1.90
C GLU A 13 -15.61 -5.13 3.02
N TYR A 14 -14.70 -4.56 3.80
CA TYR A 14 -14.04 -5.27 4.89
C TYR A 14 -15.02 -5.65 6.01
N ALA A 15 -15.91 -4.73 6.39
CA ALA A 15 -16.99 -4.98 7.34
C ALA A 15 -17.92 -6.10 6.85
N LYS A 16 -18.31 -6.07 5.57
CA LYS A 16 -19.15 -7.09 4.94
C LYS A 16 -18.49 -8.47 4.93
N ILE A 17 -17.23 -8.57 4.49
CA ILE A 17 -16.50 -9.85 4.42
C ILE A 17 -16.28 -10.43 5.82
N SER A 18 -16.01 -9.58 6.80
CA SER A 18 -15.66 -10.00 8.18
C SER A 18 -16.87 -10.13 9.08
N ASN A 19 -18.08 -9.80 8.59
CA ASN A 19 -19.32 -9.73 9.37
C ASN A 19 -19.19 -8.85 10.63
N PHE A 20 -18.61 -7.67 10.47
CA PHE A 20 -18.45 -6.67 11.54
C PHE A 20 -19.24 -5.39 11.23
N SER A 21 -19.44 -4.55 12.25
CA SER A 21 -19.86 -3.17 12.02
C SER A 21 -18.75 -2.37 11.32
N ILE A 22 -19.12 -1.26 10.69
CA ILE A 22 -18.15 -0.38 10.01
C ILE A 22 -17.16 0.20 11.02
N GLU A 23 -17.63 0.57 12.21
CA GLU A 23 -16.81 1.10 13.30
C GLU A 23 -15.76 0.07 13.74
N LYS A 24 -16.18 -1.20 13.87
CA LYS A 24 -15.25 -2.27 14.27
C LYS A 24 -14.23 -2.58 13.16
N ALA A 25 -14.66 -2.58 11.90
CA ALA A 25 -13.76 -2.73 10.76
C ALA A 25 -12.72 -1.59 10.69
N GLU A 26 -13.14 -0.36 11.00
CA GLU A 26 -12.24 0.79 11.08
C GLU A 26 -11.22 0.66 12.21
N GLU A 27 -11.68 0.28 13.41
CA GLU A 27 -10.81 0.03 14.57
C GLU A 27 -9.75 -1.03 14.26
N LEU A 28 -10.16 -2.17 13.71
CA LEU A 28 -9.24 -3.25 13.35
C LEU A 28 -8.25 -2.83 12.26
N THR A 29 -8.70 -2.02 11.30
CA THR A 29 -7.82 -1.48 10.25
C THR A 29 -6.76 -0.55 10.85
N LYS A 30 -7.14 0.32 11.78
CA LYS A 30 -6.19 1.20 12.50
C LYS A 30 -5.17 0.38 13.28
N ASN A 31 -5.62 -0.62 14.04
CA ASN A 31 -4.76 -1.50 14.82
C ASN A 31 -3.78 -2.27 13.91
N PHE A 32 -4.24 -2.74 12.75
CA PHE A 32 -3.38 -3.41 11.77
C PHE A 32 -2.28 -2.48 11.21
N ILE A 33 -2.64 -1.25 10.85
CA ILE A 33 -1.67 -0.25 10.37
C ILE A 33 -0.65 0.09 11.46
N GLU A 34 -1.11 0.28 12.69
CA GLU A 34 -0.25 0.59 13.83
C GLU A 34 0.68 -0.57 14.17
N ALA A 35 0.22 -1.82 14.06
CA ALA A 35 1.06 -2.99 14.22
C ALA A 35 2.17 -3.04 13.15
N ILE A 36 1.87 -2.76 11.88
CA ILE A 36 2.90 -2.66 10.83
C ILE A 36 3.91 -1.57 11.15
N ARG A 37 3.44 -0.39 11.55
CA ARG A 37 4.31 0.75 11.91
C ARG A 37 5.26 0.38 13.05
N ASN A 38 4.72 -0.15 14.15
CA ASN A 38 5.51 -0.53 15.32
C ASN A 38 6.50 -1.64 14.99
N THR A 39 6.11 -2.61 14.14
CA THR A 39 7.01 -3.69 13.72
C THR A 39 8.18 -3.15 12.89
N LEU A 40 7.93 -2.23 11.95
CA LEU A 40 8.98 -1.65 11.08
C LEU A 40 9.85 -0.62 11.80
N SER A 41 9.35 0.03 12.86
CA SER A 41 10.06 1.07 13.61
C SER A 41 10.88 0.52 14.77
N ASN A 42 10.37 -0.50 15.48
CA ASN A 42 10.95 -0.93 16.75
C ASN A 42 11.85 -2.17 16.63
N TYR A 43 11.83 -2.85 15.48
CA TYR A 43 12.59 -4.08 15.26
C TYR A 43 13.46 -3.98 14.01
N GLU A 44 14.66 -4.56 14.06
CA GLU A 44 15.55 -4.66 12.91
C GLU A 44 15.10 -5.78 11.96
N ILE A 45 14.03 -5.52 11.22
CA ILE A 45 13.49 -6.45 10.22
C ILE A 45 13.62 -5.90 8.81
N GLN A 46 13.90 -6.79 7.86
CA GLN A 46 13.99 -6.43 6.45
C GLN A 46 12.63 -6.53 5.74
N ASN A 47 11.72 -7.38 6.23
CA ASN A 47 10.43 -7.58 5.59
C ASN A 47 9.28 -7.98 6.55
N ILE A 48 8.06 -7.61 6.17
CA ILE A 48 6.80 -8.16 6.72
C ILE A 48 6.05 -8.80 5.55
N LEU A 49 5.91 -10.13 5.56
CA LEU A 49 5.21 -10.87 4.52
C LEU A 49 3.75 -11.12 4.90
N LEU A 50 2.84 -10.56 4.11
CA LEU A 50 1.41 -10.83 4.19
C LEU A 50 1.05 -11.87 3.12
N LYS A 51 0.91 -13.13 3.55
CA LYS A 51 0.57 -14.25 2.66
C LYS A 51 -0.65 -13.88 1.80
N ARG A 52 -0.56 -14.13 0.49
CA ARG A 52 -1.59 -13.83 -0.53
C ARG A 52 -1.85 -12.34 -0.85
N LEU A 53 -1.14 -11.41 -0.22
CA LEU A 53 -1.25 -9.99 -0.55
C LEU A 53 0.07 -9.45 -1.08
N GLY A 54 1.12 -9.47 -0.26
CA GLY A 54 2.37 -8.80 -0.60
C GLY A 54 3.32 -8.69 0.59
N SER A 55 4.30 -7.81 0.47
CA SER A 55 5.30 -7.60 1.51
C SER A 55 5.64 -6.12 1.68
N PHE A 56 5.80 -5.71 2.93
CA PHE A 56 6.52 -4.49 3.26
C PHE A 56 8.00 -4.83 3.32
N ILE A 57 8.83 -4.06 2.61
CA ILE A 57 10.27 -4.26 2.51
C ILE A 57 10.97 -3.00 2.95
N VAL A 58 11.82 -3.13 3.97
CA VAL A 58 12.78 -2.11 4.36
C VAL A 58 14.02 -2.30 3.50
N HIS A 59 14.42 -1.27 2.78
CA HIS A 59 15.65 -1.29 1.98
C HIS A 59 16.42 -0.02 2.20
N GLU A 60 17.74 -0.11 2.08
CA GLU A 60 18.60 1.05 2.10
C GLU A 60 18.58 1.72 0.74
N GLN A 61 18.11 2.95 0.73
CA GLN A 61 18.26 3.85 -0.38
C GLN A 61 19.65 4.46 -0.29
N LYS A 62 20.51 4.13 -1.25
CA LYS A 62 21.85 4.73 -1.36
C LYS A 62 21.75 6.23 -1.57
N GLU A 63 22.82 6.91 -1.17
CA GLU A 63 23.03 8.32 -1.49
C GLU A 63 22.89 8.55 -3.00
N ARG A 64 22.23 9.65 -3.38
CA ARG A 64 22.04 10.01 -4.79
C ARG A 64 22.03 11.50 -4.98
N ASN A 65 22.50 11.95 -6.13
CA ASN A 65 22.38 13.34 -6.56
C ASN A 65 21.11 13.53 -7.37
N GLY A 66 20.41 14.64 -7.15
CA GLY A 66 19.22 14.97 -7.92
C GLY A 66 18.83 16.43 -7.78
N THR A 67 17.96 16.88 -8.67
CA THR A 67 17.52 18.27 -8.70
C THR A 67 16.26 18.45 -7.87
N LEU A 68 16.19 19.53 -7.08
CA LEU A 68 14.94 19.91 -6.41
C LEU A 68 13.90 20.34 -7.45
N PHE A 69 12.64 19.98 -7.22
CA PHE A 69 11.55 20.35 -8.12
C PHE A 69 11.48 21.88 -8.28
N GLY A 70 11.54 22.35 -9.53
CA GLY A 70 11.53 23.78 -9.86
C GLY A 70 12.87 24.51 -9.72
N LYS A 71 13.96 23.84 -9.32
CA LYS A 71 15.32 24.41 -9.30
C LYS A 71 16.20 23.72 -10.36
N LYS A 72 17.33 24.35 -10.71
CA LYS A 72 18.38 23.73 -11.55
C LYS A 72 19.58 23.20 -10.75
N GLU A 73 19.62 23.49 -9.45
CA GLU A 73 20.71 23.05 -8.56
C GLU A 73 20.60 21.56 -8.25
N VAL A 74 21.74 20.87 -8.38
CA VAL A 74 21.90 19.47 -8.00
C VAL A 74 22.20 19.40 -6.51
N VAL A 75 21.42 18.62 -5.78
CA VAL A 75 21.54 18.41 -4.34
C VAL A 75 21.81 16.94 -4.07
N THR A 76 22.68 16.65 -3.10
CA THR A 76 22.95 15.30 -2.62
C THR A 76 21.90 14.89 -1.59
N PHE A 77 21.18 13.81 -1.89
CA PHE A 77 20.24 13.18 -0.97
C PHE A 77 20.97 12.07 -0.20
N PRO A 78 21.05 12.16 1.13
CA PRO A 78 21.79 11.19 1.93
C PRO A 78 21.15 9.81 1.85
N ALA A 79 21.97 8.78 2.11
CA ALA A 79 21.47 7.42 2.25
C ALA A 79 20.46 7.33 3.39
N LYS A 80 19.37 6.58 3.17
CA LYS A 80 18.32 6.40 4.18
C LYS A 80 17.63 5.06 4.06
N LYS A 81 17.06 4.56 5.16
CA LYS A 81 16.12 3.45 5.11
C LYS A 81 14.81 3.91 4.50
N ALA A 82 14.31 3.17 3.52
CA ALA A 82 13.06 3.44 2.84
C ALA A 82 12.17 2.19 2.87
N ILE A 83 10.87 2.41 3.00
CA ILE A 83 9.87 1.33 3.05
C ILE A 83 9.17 1.28 1.69
N LYS A 84 9.03 0.07 1.15
CA LYS A 84 8.25 -0.20 -0.07
C LYS A 84 7.24 -1.30 0.22
N PHE A 85 6.03 -1.16 -0.29
CA PHE A 85 5.07 -2.25 -0.35
C PHE A 85 5.11 -2.89 -1.75
N LYS A 86 5.29 -4.20 -1.81
CA LYS A 86 5.26 -4.98 -3.06
C LYS A 86 4.13 -6.00 -3.01
N PHE A 87 3.18 -5.91 -3.94
CA PHE A 87 2.18 -6.96 -4.14
C PHE A 87 2.85 -8.27 -4.55
N SER A 88 2.30 -9.38 -4.05
CA SER A 88 2.63 -10.70 -4.56
C SER A 88 2.13 -10.84 -5.99
N ARG A 89 2.83 -11.62 -6.82
CA ARG A 89 2.48 -11.85 -8.22
C ARG A 89 1.02 -12.30 -8.37
N ASN A 90 0.62 -13.30 -7.60
CA ASN A 90 -0.74 -13.86 -7.63
C ASN A 90 -1.81 -12.83 -7.27
N ALA A 91 -1.55 -11.97 -6.28
CA ALA A 91 -2.49 -10.92 -5.90
C ALA A 91 -2.64 -9.88 -7.02
N LYS A 92 -1.50 -9.46 -7.60
CA LYS A 92 -1.46 -8.48 -8.68
C LYS A 92 -2.20 -8.99 -9.92
N GLU A 93 -1.88 -10.20 -10.39
CA GLU A 93 -2.50 -10.81 -11.58
C GLU A 93 -4.02 -10.90 -11.42
N LYS A 94 -4.50 -11.39 -10.26
CA LYS A 94 -5.94 -11.50 -9.99
C LYS A 94 -6.66 -10.15 -9.95
N ILE A 95 -6.03 -9.11 -9.41
CA ILE A 95 -6.60 -7.76 -9.43
C ILE A 95 -6.70 -7.24 -10.88
N GLU A 96 -5.63 -7.42 -11.67
CA GLU A 96 -5.60 -6.97 -13.06
C GLU A 96 -6.62 -7.70 -13.95
N GLU A 97 -6.78 -9.01 -13.76
CA GLU A 97 -7.81 -9.82 -14.44
C GLU A 97 -9.22 -9.32 -14.13
N ASN A 98 -9.55 -9.13 -12.84
CA ASN A 98 -10.86 -8.63 -12.42
C ASN A 98 -11.17 -7.24 -13.00
N ILE A 99 -10.16 -6.36 -13.11
CA ILE A 99 -10.31 -5.04 -13.74
C ILE A 99 -10.62 -5.18 -15.24
N LYS A 100 -9.90 -6.06 -15.94
CA LYS A 100 -10.15 -6.33 -17.37
C LYS A 100 -11.55 -6.88 -17.60
N GLU A 101 -11.99 -7.84 -16.79
CA GLU A 101 -13.35 -8.40 -16.89
C GLU A 101 -14.43 -7.34 -16.65
N ARG A 102 -14.25 -6.47 -15.64
CA ARG A 102 -15.20 -5.38 -15.39
C ARG A 102 -15.30 -4.42 -16.58
N LYS A 103 -14.18 -4.09 -17.22
CA LYS A 103 -14.17 -3.23 -18.42
C LYS A 103 -14.88 -3.90 -19.61
N ARG A 104 -14.66 -5.20 -19.82
CA ARG A 104 -15.37 -5.98 -20.86
C ARG A 104 -16.89 -5.97 -20.65
N LYS A 105 -17.34 -6.23 -19.41
CA LYS A 105 -18.78 -6.24 -19.07
C LYS A 105 -19.44 -4.87 -19.22
N ASN A 106 -18.68 -3.79 -19.05
CA ASN A 106 -19.18 -2.41 -19.16
C ASN A 106 -19.02 -1.81 -20.57
N GLY A 107 -18.78 -2.64 -21.60
CA GLY A 107 -18.70 -2.18 -23.00
C GLY A 107 -17.41 -1.45 -23.37
N GLY A 108 -16.34 -1.56 -22.58
CA GLY A 108 -15.05 -0.97 -22.90
C GLY A 108 -14.36 -1.69 -24.05
N VAL A 109 -14.16 -1.00 -25.17
CA VAL A 109 -13.31 -1.44 -26.29
C VAL A 109 -11.85 -1.37 -25.83
N LEU A 110 -11.11 -2.47 -26.05
CA LEU A 110 -9.68 -2.59 -25.75
C LEU A 110 -8.83 -1.81 -26.75
#